data_AF-A0A7X4JQU2-F1
#
_entry.id   AF-A0A7X4JQU2-F1
#
_cell.length_a   1.000
_cell.length_b   1.000
_cell.length_c   1.000
_cell.angle_alpha   90.00
_cell.angle_beta   90.00
_cell.angle_gamma   90.00
#
_symmetry.space_group_name_H-M   'P 1'
#
loop_
_entity.id
_entity.type
_entity.pdbx_description
1 polymer ?
#
loop_
_entity_poly.entity_id
_entity_poly.type
_entity_poly.pdbx_seq_one_letter_code
_entity_poly.pdbx_strand_id
1 'polypeptide(L)'
;MNIVKTLLVICAESETQISRQFINAAIDAKIADQVVATSFDKLEESVHTSEGIEQILVFPALIALPDAMRENLLQRIASLQNENPQIRILLTSPLGGDPRLFDMIQDRMAAALKSTQNTPILTIETSDTSRTLDFENFATLPDQVADISKLIPDRQGQGVWVREVLDHTPNADAIFYADADRFSATVDLALVREQGLLIYGLEGQPLPASYGGPLRLIIPGHDDRCANVKGVARVEIVLK
;
A
#
# COMPACT_ATOMS: atom_id res chain seq x y z
N MET A 1 11.86 -12.98 30.49
CA MET A 1 12.32 -13.37 29.14
C MET A 1 13.03 -12.16 28.60
N ASN A 2 14.36 -12.17 28.47
CA ASN A 2 15.07 -11.04 27.87
C ASN A 2 14.62 -10.93 26.41
N ILE A 3 14.15 -9.75 26.02
CA ILE A 3 13.81 -9.45 24.63
C ILE A 3 15.14 -9.23 23.91
N VAL A 4 15.45 -10.12 22.96
CA VAL A 4 16.69 -10.04 22.16
C VAL A 4 16.57 -8.82 21.25
N LYS A 5 17.40 -7.81 21.48
CA LYS A 5 17.41 -6.59 20.66
C LYS A 5 17.90 -6.91 19.26
N THR A 6 17.02 -6.74 18.27
CA THR A 6 17.23 -7.16 16.89
C THR A 6 17.34 -5.95 15.95
N LEU A 7 18.39 -5.93 15.15
CA LEU A 7 18.54 -5.06 13.99
C LEU A 7 18.13 -5.83 12.73
N LEU A 8 17.23 -5.25 11.93
CA LEU A 8 16.98 -5.70 10.56
C LEU A 8 17.76 -4.81 9.59
N VAL A 9 18.66 -5.41 8.83
CA VAL A 9 19.34 -4.78 7.71
C VAL A 9 18.68 -5.23 6.41
N ILE A 10 17.94 -4.33 5.78
CA ILE A 10 17.35 -4.51 4.45
C ILE A 10 18.43 -4.12 3.44
N CYS A 11 18.93 -5.06 2.64
CA CYS A 11 20.01 -4.79 1.70
C CYS A 11 19.66 -5.15 0.26
N ALA A 12 20.10 -4.32 -0.68
CA ALA A 12 19.94 -4.51 -2.12
C ALA A 12 21.26 -4.18 -2.84
N GLU A 13 21.30 -4.25 -4.17
CA GLU A 13 22.49 -3.86 -4.94
C GLU A 13 22.79 -2.36 -4.76
N SER A 14 21.73 -1.54 -4.67
CA SER A 14 21.80 -0.12 -4.37
C SER A 14 20.74 0.27 -3.34
N GLU A 15 21.08 1.17 -2.42
CA GLU A 15 20.12 1.80 -1.49
C GLU A 15 18.89 2.38 -2.21
N THR A 16 19.07 2.90 -3.43
CA THR A 16 18.00 3.53 -4.21
C THR A 16 16.94 2.54 -4.69
N GLN A 17 17.22 1.23 -4.67
CA GLN A 17 16.23 0.19 -5.00
C GLN A 17 15.28 -0.09 -3.85
N ILE A 18 15.61 0.34 -2.64
CA ILE A 18 14.79 0.13 -1.44
C ILE A 18 13.89 1.37 -1.28
N SER A 19 12.59 1.21 -1.52
CA SER A 19 11.66 2.33 -1.39
C SER A 19 11.47 2.74 0.07
N ARG A 20 11.27 4.04 0.31
CA ARG A 20 10.93 4.55 1.65
C ARG A 20 9.68 3.89 2.23
N GLN A 21 8.70 3.59 1.37
CA GLN A 21 7.48 2.90 1.76
C GLN A 21 7.75 1.50 2.30
N PHE A 22 8.69 0.75 1.69
CA PHE A 22 9.07 -0.56 2.19
C PHE A 22 9.75 -0.49 3.56
N ILE A 23 10.63 0.51 3.76
CA ILE A 23 11.31 0.74 5.04
C ILE A 23 10.29 1.11 6.13
N ASN A 24 9.39 2.04 5.84
CA ASN A 24 8.34 2.45 6.78
C ASN A 24 7.43 1.27 7.12
N ALA A 25 7.02 0.46 6.13
CA ALA A 25 6.22 -0.73 6.38
C ALA A 25 6.91 -1.73 7.31
N ALA A 26 8.23 -1.90 7.19
CA ALA A 26 9.01 -2.72 8.12
C ALA A 26 9.01 -2.14 9.56
N ILE A 27 9.22 -0.83 9.69
CA ILE A 27 9.20 -0.13 10.99
C ILE A 27 7.81 -0.22 11.64
N ASP A 28 6.75 0.06 10.89
CA ASP A 28 5.37 0.06 11.37
C ASP A 28 4.90 -1.33 11.77
N ALA A 29 5.34 -2.36 11.05
CA ALA A 29 5.10 -3.76 11.39
C ALA A 29 5.91 -4.23 12.61
N LYS A 30 6.83 -3.39 13.15
CA LYS A 30 7.67 -3.67 14.32
C LYS A 30 8.37 -5.02 14.23
N ILE A 31 8.87 -5.37 13.04
CA ILE A 31 9.53 -6.65 12.79
C ILE A 31 10.92 -6.76 13.44
N ALA A 32 11.51 -5.62 13.84
CA ALA A 32 12.77 -5.50 14.56
C ALA A 32 12.79 -4.21 15.40
N ASP A 33 13.71 -4.11 16.37
CA ASP A 33 13.88 -2.93 17.22
C ASP A 33 14.50 -1.75 16.45
N GLN A 34 15.35 -2.07 15.49
CA GLN A 34 15.97 -1.11 14.57
C GLN A 34 15.89 -1.65 13.15
N VAL A 35 15.65 -0.76 12.18
CA VAL A 35 15.60 -1.09 10.75
C VAL A 35 16.55 -0.15 10.02
N VAL A 36 17.47 -0.73 9.24
CA VAL A 36 18.40 0.01 8.38
C VAL A 36 18.28 -0.51 6.96
N ALA A 37 18.26 0.40 5.99
CA ALA A 37 18.33 0.07 4.58
C ALA A 37 19.71 0.45 4.04
N THR A 38 20.36 -0.46 3.31
CA THR A 38 21.72 -0.27 2.82
C THR A 38 21.97 -1.01 1.50
N SER A 39 23.12 -0.79 0.87
CA SER A 39 23.59 -1.63 -0.24
C SER A 39 24.43 -2.81 0.27
N PHE A 40 24.56 -3.87 -0.52
CA PHE A 40 25.41 -5.01 -0.17
C PHE A 40 26.86 -4.61 0.14
N ASP A 41 27.39 -3.58 -0.53
CA ASP A 41 28.77 -3.11 -0.34
C ASP A 41 29.00 -2.28 0.93
N LYS A 42 27.92 -1.77 1.54
CA LYS A 42 27.94 -0.96 2.76
C LYS A 42 27.38 -1.70 3.98
N LEU A 43 27.24 -3.02 3.88
CA LEU A 43 26.68 -3.86 4.94
C LEU A 43 27.46 -3.68 6.25
N GLU A 44 28.79 -3.73 6.19
CA GLU A 44 29.65 -3.63 7.36
C GLU A 44 29.54 -2.27 8.02
N GLU A 45 29.59 -1.17 7.25
CA GLU A 45 29.43 0.21 7.75
C GLU A 45 28.09 0.37 8.49
N SER A 46 27.03 -0.19 7.93
CA SER A 46 25.67 -0.10 8.48
C SER A 46 25.52 -0.86 9.80
N VAL A 47 26.22 -1.99 9.95
CA VAL A 47 26.22 -2.78 11.18
C VAL A 47 27.01 -2.07 12.29
N HIS A 48 28.19 -1.51 11.96
CA HIS A 48 29.06 -0.85 12.96
C HIS A 48 28.46 0.41 13.58
N THR A 49 27.49 1.04 12.92
CA THR A 49 26.79 2.24 13.45
C THR A 49 25.65 1.90 14.41
N SER A 50 25.32 0.61 14.60
CA SER A 50 24.20 0.17 15.42
C SER A 50 24.66 -0.23 16.83
N GLU A 51 24.13 0.43 17.87
CA GLU A 51 24.49 0.16 19.27
C GLU A 51 23.44 -0.67 20.01
N GLY A 52 23.90 -1.49 20.96
CA GLY A 52 23.04 -2.24 21.87
C GLY A 52 22.23 -3.36 21.22
N ILE A 53 22.70 -3.88 20.08
CA ILE A 53 22.10 -4.97 19.34
C ILE A 53 22.69 -6.31 19.77
N GLU A 54 21.84 -7.32 19.94
CA GLU A 54 22.21 -8.70 20.27
C GLU A 54 22.09 -9.64 19.07
N GLN A 55 21.27 -9.27 18.08
CA GLN A 55 21.04 -10.05 16.87
C GLN A 55 20.86 -9.15 15.64
N ILE A 56 21.42 -9.57 14.50
CA ILE A 56 21.27 -8.91 13.21
C ILE A 56 20.65 -9.89 12.22
N LEU A 57 19.56 -9.46 11.58
CA LEU A 57 18.95 -10.14 10.44
C LEU A 57 19.29 -9.36 9.18
N VAL A 58 20.01 -9.99 8.26
CA VAL A 58 20.32 -9.43 6.94
C VAL A 58 19.28 -9.96 5.96
N PHE A 59 18.38 -9.08 5.51
CA PHE A 59 17.32 -9.40 4.55
C PHE A 59 17.70 -8.89 3.16
N PRO A 60 17.99 -9.79 2.19
CA PRO A 60 18.24 -9.39 0.81
C PRO A 60 16.92 -9.02 0.13
N ALA A 61 16.71 -7.73 -0.12
CA ALA A 61 15.53 -7.14 -0.76
C ALA A 61 15.52 -7.36 -2.28
N LEU A 62 15.61 -8.64 -2.69
CA LEU A 62 15.56 -9.10 -4.07
C LEU A 62 14.48 -10.19 -4.21
N ILE A 63 13.96 -10.36 -5.42
CA ILE A 63 13.08 -11.50 -5.73
C ILE A 63 13.87 -12.80 -5.65
N ALA A 64 15.07 -12.84 -6.20
CA ALA A 64 15.95 -14.00 -6.12
C ALA A 64 17.37 -13.53 -5.76
N LEU A 65 18.08 -14.36 -4.98
CA LEU A 65 19.47 -14.13 -4.62
C LEU A 65 20.36 -15.13 -5.37
N PRO A 66 21.07 -14.69 -6.44
CA PRO A 66 21.98 -15.55 -7.19
C PRO A 66 23.07 -16.16 -6.31
N ASP A 67 23.53 -17.36 -6.64
CA ASP A 67 24.47 -18.11 -5.80
C ASP A 67 25.78 -17.34 -5.54
N ALA A 68 26.37 -16.72 -6.56
CA ALA A 68 27.59 -15.91 -6.39
C ALA A 68 27.40 -14.73 -5.41
N MET A 69 26.23 -14.07 -5.47
CA MET A 69 25.90 -12.97 -4.56
C MET A 69 25.61 -13.48 -3.15
N ARG A 70 24.96 -14.63 -3.02
CA ARG A 70 24.74 -15.31 -1.74
C ARG A 70 26.07 -15.66 -1.07
N GLU A 71 26.99 -16.27 -1.82
CA GLU A 71 28.32 -16.63 -1.32
C GLU A 71 29.09 -15.39 -0.85
N ASN A 72 29.04 -14.30 -1.61
CA ASN A 72 29.65 -13.02 -1.21
C ASN A 72 29.05 -12.48 0.10
N LEU A 73 27.72 -12.46 0.23
CA LEU A 73 27.05 -12.02 1.45
C LEU A 73 27.38 -12.91 2.65
N LEU A 74 27.42 -14.23 2.46
CA LEU A 74 27.81 -15.16 3.52
C LEU A 74 29.25 -14.94 3.98
N GLN A 75 30.17 -14.63 3.07
CA GLN A 75 31.56 -14.29 3.41
C GLN A 75 31.64 -12.99 4.23
N ARG A 76 30.92 -11.94 3.81
CA ARG A 76 30.84 -10.67 4.55
C ARG A 76 30.24 -10.85 5.95
N ILE A 77 29.13 -11.60 6.05
CA ILE A 77 28.50 -11.95 7.32
C ILE A 77 29.45 -12.75 8.22
N ALA A 78 30.21 -13.70 7.66
CA ALA A 78 31.19 -14.45 8.43
C ALA A 78 32.32 -13.55 8.98
N SER A 79 32.78 -12.55 8.21
CA SER A 79 33.75 -11.55 8.70
C SER A 79 33.16 -10.76 9.88
N LEU A 80 31.95 -10.21 9.70
CA LEU A 80 31.26 -9.45 10.75
C LEU A 80 31.01 -10.28 12.00
N GLN A 81 30.66 -11.55 11.84
CA GLN A 81 30.44 -12.49 12.94
C GLN A 81 31.73 -12.78 13.72
N ASN A 82 32.88 -12.83 13.05
CA ASN A 82 34.19 -12.98 13.69
C ASN A 82 34.63 -11.70 14.41
N GLU A 83 34.35 -10.54 13.84
CA GLU A 83 34.60 -9.23 14.46
C GLU A 83 33.71 -8.99 15.68
N ASN A 84 32.47 -9.53 15.65
CA ASN A 84 31.47 -9.37 16.70
C ASN A 84 30.95 -10.73 17.22
N PRO A 85 31.76 -11.53 17.94
CA PRO A 85 31.36 -12.89 18.37
C PRO A 85 30.13 -12.94 19.30
N GLN A 86 29.82 -11.81 19.93
CA GLN A 86 28.71 -11.67 20.89
C GLN A 86 27.36 -11.47 20.18
N ILE A 87 27.37 -11.01 18.93
CA ILE A 87 26.18 -10.67 18.16
C ILE A 87 25.89 -11.81 17.20
N ARG A 88 24.65 -12.31 17.17
CA ARG A 88 24.26 -13.33 16.20
C ARG A 88 23.86 -12.68 14.88
N ILE A 89 24.54 -12.99 13.78
CA ILE A 89 24.22 -12.45 12.45
C ILE A 89 23.66 -13.57 11.55
N LEU A 90 22.49 -13.33 10.96
CA LEU A 90 21.80 -14.32 10.12
C LEU A 90 21.41 -13.70 8.78
N LEU A 91 21.71 -14.40 7.69
CA LEU A 91 21.15 -14.12 6.37
C LEU A 91 19.77 -14.78 6.27
N THR A 92 18.74 -14.02 5.89
CA THR A 92 17.43 -14.59 5.60
C THR A 92 17.34 -15.06 4.15
N SER A 93 16.32 -15.86 3.83
CA SER A 93 15.93 -16.07 2.44
C SER A 93 15.47 -14.74 1.80
N PRO A 94 15.70 -14.53 0.49
CA PRO A 94 15.04 -13.48 -0.28
C PRO A 94 13.54 -13.77 -0.38
N LEU A 95 12.78 -12.86 -1.02
CA LEU A 95 11.33 -13.06 -1.24
C LEU A 95 11.03 -14.36 -2.01
N GLY A 96 11.88 -14.71 -2.98
CA GLY A 96 11.73 -15.92 -3.78
C GLY A 96 10.49 -15.90 -4.66
N GLY A 97 10.16 -17.08 -5.19
CA GLY A 97 8.89 -17.35 -5.86
C GLY A 97 7.77 -17.69 -4.87
N ASP A 98 7.62 -16.91 -3.79
CA ASP A 98 6.52 -17.10 -2.83
C ASP A 98 5.17 -16.92 -3.55
N PRO A 99 4.20 -17.85 -3.40
CA PRO A 99 2.89 -17.73 -4.05
C PRO A 99 2.18 -16.39 -3.81
N ARG A 100 2.35 -15.80 -2.62
CA ARG A 100 1.75 -14.50 -2.29
C ARG A 100 2.29 -13.37 -3.17
N LEU A 101 3.55 -13.45 -3.59
CA LEU A 101 4.13 -12.48 -4.52
C LEU A 101 3.47 -12.60 -5.90
N PHE A 102 3.21 -13.83 -6.36
CA PHE A 102 2.50 -14.05 -7.61
C PHE A 102 1.05 -13.58 -7.54
N ASP A 103 0.35 -13.80 -6.43
CA ASP A 103 -1.00 -13.26 -6.22
C ASP A 103 -0.99 -11.72 -6.31
N MET A 104 -0.01 -11.06 -5.68
CA MET A 104 0.16 -9.60 -5.76
C MET A 104 0.46 -9.13 -7.20
N ILE A 105 1.31 -9.85 -7.93
CA ILE A 105 1.62 -9.54 -9.33
C ILE A 105 0.37 -9.68 -10.20
N GLN A 106 -0.37 -10.79 -10.06
CA GLN A 106 -1.60 -11.04 -10.81
C GLN A 106 -2.64 -9.94 -10.55
N ASP A 107 -2.84 -9.55 -9.30
CA ASP A 107 -3.79 -8.51 -8.92
C ASP A 107 -3.40 -7.14 -9.51
N ARG A 108 -2.13 -6.76 -9.44
CA ARG A 108 -1.61 -5.53 -10.05
C ARG A 108 -1.75 -5.53 -11.57
N MET A 109 -1.43 -6.65 -12.23
CA MET A 109 -1.60 -6.81 -13.68
C MET A 109 -3.07 -6.72 -14.09
N ALA A 110 -3.97 -7.36 -13.35
CA ALA A 110 -5.40 -7.30 -13.63
C ALA A 110 -5.94 -5.87 -13.50
N ALA A 111 -5.50 -5.11 -12.49
CA ALA A 111 -5.88 -3.70 -12.32
C ALA A 111 -5.39 -2.83 -13.49
N ALA A 112 -4.12 -2.97 -13.89
CA ALA A 112 -3.55 -2.24 -15.02
C ALA A 112 -4.22 -2.58 -16.36
N LEU A 113 -4.56 -3.85 -16.60
CA LEU A 113 -5.27 -4.26 -17.82
C LEU A 113 -6.70 -3.72 -17.87
N LYS A 114 -7.39 -3.62 -16.73
CA LYS A 114 -8.74 -3.04 -16.68
C LYS A 114 -8.74 -1.55 -16.99
N SER A 115 -7.73 -0.80 -16.56
CA SER A 115 -7.69 0.66 -16.79
C SER A 115 -7.42 1.05 -18.25
N THR A 116 -6.77 0.19 -19.03
CA THR A 116 -6.47 0.49 -20.46
C THR A 116 -7.65 0.25 -21.40
N GLN A 117 -8.73 -0.36 -20.91
CA GLN A 117 -9.90 -0.69 -21.73
C GLN A 117 -10.92 0.45 -21.84
N ASN A 118 -10.62 1.65 -21.32
CA ASN A 118 -11.57 2.76 -21.10
C ASN A 118 -12.89 2.29 -20.48
N THR A 119 -12.81 1.24 -19.66
CA THR A 119 -13.96 0.69 -18.97
C THR A 119 -14.33 1.62 -17.82
N PRO A 120 -15.60 2.03 -17.68
CA PRO A 120 -16.06 2.77 -16.52
C PRO A 120 -15.67 2.06 -15.22
N ILE A 121 -15.03 2.80 -14.31
CA ILE A 121 -14.75 2.32 -12.95
C ILE A 121 -15.81 2.81 -11.95
N LEU A 122 -16.55 3.88 -12.29
CA LEU A 122 -17.70 4.34 -11.54
C LEU A 122 -18.86 4.71 -12.47
N THR A 123 -20.07 4.33 -12.07
CA THR A 123 -21.33 4.87 -12.60
C THR A 123 -22.03 5.66 -11.50
N ILE A 124 -22.49 6.87 -11.80
CA ILE A 124 -23.22 7.74 -10.89
C ILE A 124 -24.61 7.94 -11.47
N GLU A 125 -25.63 7.58 -10.70
CA GLU A 125 -27.03 7.63 -11.08
C GLU A 125 -27.77 8.62 -10.18
N THR A 126 -28.60 9.45 -10.79
CA THR A 126 -29.61 10.30 -10.13
C THR A 126 -30.99 9.92 -10.65
N SER A 127 -32.05 10.57 -10.16
CA SER A 127 -33.42 10.37 -10.67
C SER A 127 -33.53 10.59 -12.19
N ASP A 128 -32.72 11.50 -12.74
CA ASP A 128 -32.89 12.01 -14.09
C ASP A 128 -31.71 11.71 -15.02
N THR A 129 -30.54 11.36 -14.47
CA THR A 129 -29.30 11.22 -15.26
C THR A 129 -28.43 10.06 -14.79
N SER A 130 -27.60 9.55 -15.71
CA SER A 130 -26.52 8.62 -15.40
C SER A 130 -25.24 9.11 -16.07
N ARG A 131 -24.13 9.09 -15.34
CA ARG A 131 -22.79 9.40 -15.86
C ARG A 131 -21.77 8.37 -15.43
N THR A 132 -20.79 8.13 -16.27
CA THR A 132 -19.70 7.18 -16.01
C THR A 132 -18.36 7.90 -15.95
N LEU A 133 -17.44 7.37 -15.16
CA LEU A 133 -16.06 7.84 -15.05
C LEU A 133 -15.11 6.64 -15.18
N ASP A 134 -14.12 6.76 -16.05
CA ASP A 134 -12.99 5.84 -16.16
C ASP A 134 -11.79 6.32 -15.31
N PHE A 135 -10.70 5.54 -15.33
CA PHE A 135 -9.49 5.87 -14.57
C PHE A 135 -8.85 7.20 -14.99
N GLU A 136 -8.82 7.52 -16.29
CA GLU A 136 -8.22 8.75 -16.78
C GLU A 136 -9.03 9.97 -16.34
N ASN A 137 -10.36 9.87 -16.39
CA ASN A 137 -11.24 10.93 -15.90
C ASN A 137 -11.03 11.15 -14.40
N PHE A 138 -10.96 10.09 -13.59
CA PHE A 138 -10.66 10.21 -12.15
C PHE A 138 -9.33 10.90 -11.87
N ALA A 139 -8.29 10.57 -12.63
CA ALA A 139 -6.96 11.14 -12.45
C ALA A 139 -6.84 12.62 -12.82
N THR A 140 -7.82 13.16 -13.55
CA THR A 140 -7.85 14.58 -13.97
C THR A 140 -8.81 15.44 -13.16
N LEU A 141 -9.60 14.85 -12.26
CA LEU A 141 -10.44 15.63 -11.34
C LEU A 141 -9.59 16.54 -10.45
N PRO A 142 -10.10 17.72 -10.08
CA PRO A 142 -9.41 18.60 -9.14
C PRO A 142 -9.31 17.97 -7.75
N ASP A 143 -8.54 18.61 -6.86
CA ASP A 143 -8.42 18.24 -5.44
C ASP A 143 -8.01 16.77 -5.21
N GLN A 144 -6.97 16.35 -5.93
CA GLN A 144 -6.34 15.04 -5.78
C GLN A 144 -5.54 14.97 -4.48
N VAL A 145 -5.60 13.82 -3.83
CA VAL A 145 -4.75 13.44 -2.71
C VAL A 145 -3.70 12.46 -3.22
N ALA A 146 -2.48 12.94 -3.41
CA ALA A 146 -1.36 12.15 -3.93
C ALA A 146 -0.89 11.04 -2.96
N ASP A 147 -1.10 11.23 -1.66
CA ASP A 147 -0.68 10.28 -0.63
C ASP A 147 -1.69 10.26 0.52
N ILE A 148 -2.57 9.27 0.50
CA ILE A 148 -3.64 9.09 1.48
C ILE A 148 -3.08 8.84 2.89
N SER A 149 -1.87 8.28 3.02
CA SER A 149 -1.28 7.95 4.33
C SER A 149 -1.04 9.18 5.21
N LYS A 150 -0.90 10.36 4.60
CA LYS A 150 -0.78 11.64 5.30
C LYS A 150 -2.08 12.10 5.97
N LEU A 151 -3.22 11.62 5.47
CA LEU A 151 -4.54 11.90 6.03
C LEU A 151 -5.00 10.75 6.94
N ILE A 152 -4.69 9.51 6.55
CA ILE A 152 -5.14 8.29 7.22
C ILE A 152 -3.93 7.33 7.30
N PRO A 153 -3.17 7.33 8.41
CA PRO A 153 -1.89 6.64 8.53
C PRO A 153 -1.88 5.17 8.07
N ASP A 154 -2.98 4.43 8.26
CA ASP A 154 -3.10 3.01 7.90
C ASP A 154 -3.71 2.76 6.51
N ARG A 155 -3.71 3.77 5.63
CA ARG A 155 -4.25 3.67 4.28
C ARG A 155 -3.24 4.20 3.27
N GLN A 156 -3.04 3.42 2.22
CA GLN A 156 -2.13 3.76 1.13
C GLN A 156 -2.92 4.01 -0.15
N GLY A 157 -2.30 4.76 -1.03
CA GLY A 157 -2.82 5.05 -2.36
C GLY A 157 -2.98 6.54 -2.60
N GLN A 158 -3.54 6.83 -3.76
CA GLN A 158 -3.96 8.15 -4.19
C GLN A 158 -5.47 8.15 -4.42
N GLY A 159 -6.10 9.30 -4.19
CA GLY A 159 -7.54 9.43 -4.26
C GLY A 159 -7.98 10.83 -4.61
N VAL A 160 -9.29 11.01 -4.69
CA VAL A 160 -9.95 12.29 -4.89
C VAL A 160 -11.04 12.47 -3.84
N TRP A 161 -11.30 13.71 -3.44
CA TRP A 161 -12.43 14.00 -2.55
C TRP A 161 -13.76 13.78 -3.25
N VAL A 162 -14.72 13.19 -2.54
CA VAL A 162 -16.04 12.86 -3.09
C VAL A 162 -16.82 14.10 -3.54
N ARG A 163 -16.56 15.28 -2.97
CA ARG A 163 -17.14 16.55 -3.45
C ARG A 163 -16.89 16.85 -4.93
N GLU A 164 -15.78 16.39 -5.49
CA GLU A 164 -15.42 16.56 -6.91
C GLU A 164 -16.09 15.50 -7.80
N VAL A 165 -16.54 14.39 -7.20
CA VAL A 165 -17.12 13.23 -7.88
C VAL A 165 -18.64 13.23 -7.81
N LEU A 166 -19.28 13.82 -6.80
CA LEU A 166 -20.74 13.83 -6.66
C LEU A 166 -21.31 15.24 -6.73
N ASP A 167 -22.52 15.37 -7.27
CA ASP A 167 -23.20 16.65 -7.46
C ASP A 167 -23.62 17.32 -6.13
N HIS A 168 -24.16 18.55 -6.24
CA HIS A 168 -24.53 19.39 -5.09
C HIS A 168 -25.98 19.22 -4.62
N THR A 169 -26.63 18.11 -4.91
CA THR A 169 -28.04 17.89 -4.53
C THR A 169 -28.21 17.97 -3.00
N PRO A 170 -28.95 18.98 -2.46
CA PRO A 170 -29.17 19.07 -1.02
C PRO A 170 -30.20 18.03 -0.55
N ASN A 171 -30.13 17.63 0.72
CA ASN A 171 -31.07 16.71 1.36
C ASN A 171 -31.24 15.35 0.63
N ALA A 172 -30.12 14.75 0.23
CA ALA A 172 -30.10 13.42 -0.40
C ALA A 172 -29.22 12.45 0.40
N ASP A 173 -29.44 11.16 0.18
CA ASP A 173 -28.50 10.09 0.54
C ASP A 173 -27.76 9.60 -0.72
N ALA A 174 -26.53 9.14 -0.53
CA ALA A 174 -25.75 8.44 -1.54
C ALA A 174 -25.66 6.95 -1.17
N ILE A 175 -26.07 6.08 -2.09
CA ILE A 175 -25.95 4.63 -1.94
C ILE A 175 -24.76 4.17 -2.78
N PHE A 176 -23.69 3.73 -2.12
CA PHE A 176 -22.49 3.20 -2.74
C PHE A 176 -22.61 1.68 -2.90
N TYR A 177 -22.59 1.18 -4.12
CA TYR A 177 -22.69 -0.24 -4.45
C TYR A 177 -21.32 -0.82 -4.81
N ALA A 178 -20.96 -1.94 -4.17
CA ALA A 178 -19.80 -2.74 -4.53
C ALA A 178 -20.13 -3.72 -5.66
N ASP A 179 -19.24 -3.86 -6.65
CA ASP A 179 -19.43 -4.72 -7.83
C ASP A 179 -19.49 -6.22 -7.48
N ALA A 180 -18.62 -6.67 -6.58
CA ALA A 180 -18.38 -8.09 -6.35
C ALA A 180 -19.38 -8.77 -5.38
N ASP A 181 -19.89 -8.03 -4.38
CA ASP A 181 -20.46 -8.67 -3.18
C ASP A 181 -21.94 -8.35 -2.90
N ARG A 182 -22.63 -7.63 -3.81
CA ARG A 182 -23.99 -7.08 -3.55
C ARG A 182 -24.07 -6.27 -2.25
N PHE A 183 -22.94 -5.78 -1.78
CA PHE A 183 -22.85 -4.92 -0.61
C PHE A 183 -23.15 -3.49 -1.03
N SER A 184 -23.92 -2.78 -0.20
CA SER A 184 -24.11 -1.35 -0.38
C SER A 184 -24.08 -0.63 0.96
N ALA A 185 -23.73 0.65 0.88
CA ALA A 185 -23.70 1.56 2.01
C ALA A 185 -24.52 2.80 1.66
N THR A 186 -25.50 3.11 2.50
CA THR A 186 -26.22 4.38 2.43
C THR A 186 -25.54 5.37 3.37
N VAL A 187 -25.13 6.51 2.85
CA VAL A 187 -24.47 7.58 3.60
C VAL A 187 -25.14 8.90 3.26
N ASP A 188 -25.23 9.79 4.24
CA ASP A 188 -25.68 11.17 4.00
C ASP A 188 -24.77 11.85 2.96
N LEU A 189 -25.37 12.41 1.90
CA LEU A 189 -24.61 13.00 0.80
C LEU A 189 -23.78 14.21 1.25
N ALA A 190 -24.26 15.01 2.20
CA ALA A 190 -23.51 16.16 2.69
C ALA A 190 -22.26 15.71 3.46
N LEU A 191 -22.40 14.71 4.34
CA LEU A 191 -21.29 14.13 5.08
C LEU A 191 -20.21 13.56 4.16
N VAL A 192 -20.59 12.71 3.19
CA VAL A 192 -19.61 12.05 2.33
C VAL A 192 -18.92 13.04 1.39
N ARG A 193 -19.55 14.14 1.00
CA ARG A 193 -18.88 15.18 0.20
C ARG A 193 -17.89 16.00 1.00
N GLU A 194 -18.19 16.26 2.27
CA GLU A 194 -17.30 17.01 3.16
C GLU A 194 -16.04 16.19 3.49
N GLN A 195 -16.21 14.90 3.83
CA GLN A 195 -15.15 14.09 4.44
C GLN A 195 -14.71 12.88 3.61
N GLY A 196 -15.53 12.44 2.65
CA GLY A 196 -15.29 11.22 1.91
C GLY A 196 -14.18 11.33 0.87
N LEU A 197 -13.40 10.25 0.76
CA LEU A 197 -12.34 10.05 -0.21
C LEU A 197 -12.62 8.80 -1.05
N LEU A 198 -12.42 8.91 -2.36
CA LEU A 198 -12.38 7.77 -3.27
C LEU A 198 -10.94 7.48 -3.66
N ILE A 199 -10.39 6.39 -3.13
CA ILE A 199 -9.07 5.89 -3.49
C ILE A 199 -9.22 5.09 -4.78
N TYR A 200 -8.46 5.46 -5.80
CA TYR A 200 -8.54 4.85 -7.13
C TYR A 200 -7.19 4.39 -7.66
N GLY A 201 -6.08 4.74 -6.99
CA GLY A 201 -4.75 4.32 -7.39
C GLY A 201 -3.80 4.00 -6.25
N LEU A 202 -2.71 3.31 -6.59
CA LEU A 202 -1.57 2.98 -5.73
C LEU A 202 -0.30 3.19 -6.56
N GLU A 203 0.62 4.04 -6.07
CA GLU A 203 1.89 4.34 -6.75
C GLU A 203 1.71 4.83 -8.21
N GLY A 204 0.68 5.65 -8.47
CA GLY A 204 0.37 6.14 -9.82
C GLY A 204 -0.33 5.12 -10.74
N GLN A 205 -0.54 3.89 -10.29
CA GLN A 205 -1.21 2.82 -11.02
C GLN A 205 -2.64 2.61 -10.50
N PRO A 206 -3.54 1.96 -11.27
CA PRO A 206 -4.87 1.61 -10.80
C PRO A 206 -4.86 0.80 -9.50
N LEU A 207 -5.83 1.05 -8.62
CA LEU A 207 -5.90 0.39 -7.33
C LEU A 207 -6.15 -1.13 -7.51
N PRO A 208 -5.29 -2.01 -6.99
CA PRO A 208 -5.50 -3.46 -7.05
C PRO A 208 -6.69 -3.91 -6.21
N ALA A 209 -7.30 -5.05 -6.53
CA ALA A 209 -8.47 -5.56 -5.82
C ALA A 209 -8.16 -5.90 -4.35
N SER A 210 -6.94 -6.38 -4.05
CA SER A 210 -6.47 -6.63 -2.68
C SER A 210 -6.46 -5.36 -1.81
N TYR A 211 -6.34 -4.18 -2.41
CA TYR A 211 -6.44 -2.88 -1.74
C TYR A 211 -7.88 -2.33 -1.69
N GLY A 212 -8.83 -3.03 -2.33
CA GLY A 212 -10.24 -2.66 -2.44
C GLY A 212 -10.57 -1.91 -3.74
N GLY A 213 -9.75 -2.05 -4.78
CA GLY A 213 -10.00 -1.44 -6.09
C GLY A 213 -11.16 -2.05 -6.87
N PRO A 214 -11.52 -1.45 -8.03
CA PRO A 214 -10.87 -0.30 -8.67
C PRO A 214 -11.11 1.04 -7.95
N LEU A 215 -12.15 1.11 -7.11
CA LEU A 215 -12.44 2.26 -6.26
C LEU A 215 -12.78 1.83 -4.84
N ARG A 216 -12.26 2.56 -3.87
CA ARG A 216 -12.55 2.37 -2.46
C ARG A 216 -12.99 3.67 -1.81
N LEU A 217 -14.18 3.67 -1.22
CA LEU A 217 -14.66 4.75 -0.37
C LEU A 217 -14.01 4.66 1.01
N ILE A 218 -13.50 5.79 1.50
CA ILE A 218 -13.14 5.98 2.90
C ILE A 218 -13.74 7.28 3.43
N ILE A 219 -14.34 7.23 4.62
CA ILE A 219 -14.80 8.42 5.36
C ILE A 219 -14.02 8.47 6.69
N PRO A 220 -13.01 9.36 6.81
CA PRO A 220 -12.21 9.48 8.02
C PRO A 220 -13.06 9.73 9.26
N GLY A 221 -12.74 9.09 10.39
CA GLY A 221 -13.50 9.23 11.64
C GLY A 221 -14.83 8.48 11.69
N HIS A 222 -15.24 7.85 10.59
CA HIS A 222 -16.43 7.01 10.50
C HIS A 222 -16.02 5.54 10.23
N ASP A 223 -15.58 4.85 11.29
CA ASP A 223 -15.06 3.48 11.24
C ASP A 223 -16.14 2.39 11.29
N ASP A 224 -17.41 2.77 11.36
CA ASP A 224 -18.51 1.81 11.27
C ASP A 224 -18.39 1.04 9.95
N ARG A 225 -18.40 -0.30 10.03
CA ARG A 225 -18.11 -1.23 8.91
C ARG A 225 -18.96 -1.00 7.67
N CYS A 226 -20.04 -0.24 7.80
CA CYS A 226 -20.96 0.11 6.74
C CYS A 226 -20.56 1.35 5.92
N ALA A 227 -19.59 2.18 6.32
CA ALA A 227 -19.26 3.43 5.61
C ALA A 227 -18.07 3.31 4.63
N ASN A 228 -17.23 2.28 4.77
CA ASN A 228 -15.99 2.12 4.01
C ASN A 228 -16.11 1.00 2.97
N VAL A 229 -16.64 1.34 1.79
CA VAL A 229 -16.96 0.38 0.72
C VAL A 229 -15.74 0.09 -0.15
N LYS A 230 -15.45 -1.19 -0.40
CA LYS A 230 -14.43 -1.65 -1.36
C LYS A 230 -15.08 -2.00 -2.69
N GLY A 231 -14.36 -1.82 -3.79
CA GLY A 231 -14.82 -2.19 -5.12
C GLY A 231 -16.08 -1.43 -5.54
N VAL A 232 -16.18 -0.14 -5.18
CA VAL A 232 -17.30 0.72 -5.56
C VAL A 232 -17.36 0.78 -7.08
N ALA A 233 -18.49 0.39 -7.67
CA ALA A 233 -18.71 0.49 -9.12
C ALA A 233 -19.90 1.39 -9.47
N ARG A 234 -20.80 1.62 -8.51
CA ARG A 234 -21.97 2.47 -8.73
C ARG A 234 -22.32 3.29 -7.50
N VAL A 235 -22.76 4.52 -7.71
CA VAL A 235 -23.35 5.40 -6.70
C VAL A 235 -24.72 5.84 -7.19
N GLU A 236 -25.73 5.72 -6.35
CA GLU A 236 -27.08 6.24 -6.60
C GLU A 236 -27.38 7.36 -5.62
N ILE A 237 -27.82 8.51 -6.13
CA ILE A 237 -28.26 9.64 -5.31
C ILE A 237 -29.79 9.58 -5.17
N VAL A 238 -30.25 9.48 -3.92
CA VAL A 238 -31.67 9.33 -3.56
C VAL A 238 -32.10 10.52 -2.71
N LEU A 239 -33.13 11.25 -3.16
CA LEU A 239 -33.69 12.35 -2.38
C LEU A 239 -34.36 11.84 -1.10
N LYS A 240 -34.25 12.61 -0.01
CA LYS A 240 -34.94 12.35 1.27
C LYS A 240 -36.40 12.78 1.25
#